data_AF-A0A966I649-F1
#
_entry.id   AF-A0A966I649-F1
#
_cell.length_a   1.000
_cell.length_b   1.000
_cell.length_c   1.000
_cell.angle_alpha   90.00
_cell.angle_beta   90.00
_cell.angle_gamma   90.00
#
_symmetry.space_group_name_H-M   'P 1'
#
loop_
_entity.id
_entity.type
_entity.pdbx_description
1 polymer ?
#
loop_
_entity_poly.entity_id
_entity_poly.type
_entity_poly.pdbx_seq_one_letter_code
_entity_poly.pdbx_strand_id
1 'polypeptide(L)'
;MSDLRKVIIDETELEVDGSMTLIQACEEAGIEIPRFCYHERLSIAGNCRMCLVEIVGGPPKPAASCAMQVRDLRPGPEGQPPVVKTSSPMVKKAREGVMEFLLINHPLDCPICDQGGECDLQDQAMAYGVDFSRFREAKRASDDLDLGPLVETHMTRCISCTRCVRFTTEVAGASQMGQTGRGEDSEITSYLGETLESNLQGNIIDLCPVGALTSKPYSFTARPWELTKTETIDVMDALGCNIRVDTKGREVMRIMPRNHDGINEEWISDKSRFV
;
A
#
# COMPACT_ATOMS: atom_id res chain seq x y z
N MET A 1 -20.47 13.28 -19.58
CA MET A 1 -20.55 12.30 -20.68
C MET A 1 -19.36 11.40 -20.51
N SER A 2 -19.57 10.12 -20.22
CA SER A 2 -18.49 9.14 -20.03
C SER A 2 -17.78 8.92 -21.38
N ASP A 3 -16.49 9.30 -21.46
CA ASP A 3 -15.64 9.01 -22.63
C ASP A 3 -15.20 7.55 -22.52
N LEU A 4 -16.13 6.65 -22.82
CA LEU A 4 -15.87 5.21 -22.77
C LEU A 4 -14.87 4.83 -23.85
N ARG A 5 -13.83 4.09 -23.46
CA ARG A 5 -12.78 3.62 -24.35
C ARG A 5 -12.63 2.11 -24.24
N LYS A 6 -12.48 1.49 -25.40
CA LYS A 6 -12.13 0.08 -25.51
C LYS A 6 -10.66 -0.12 -25.25
N VAL A 7 -10.33 -1.06 -24.37
CA VAL A 7 -8.98 -1.52 -24.07
C VAL A 7 -9.01 -3.04 -23.93
N ILE A 8 -7.91 -3.70 -24.32
CA ILE A 8 -7.74 -5.13 -24.13
C ILE A 8 -6.74 -5.31 -23.01
N ILE A 9 -7.15 -5.93 -21.91
CA ILE A 9 -6.26 -6.28 -20.79
C ILE A 9 -6.04 -7.79 -20.83
N ASP A 10 -4.80 -8.18 -21.14
CA ASP A 10 -4.40 -9.53 -21.49
C ASP A 10 -5.26 -10.11 -22.63
N GLU A 11 -6.26 -10.95 -22.31
CA GLU A 11 -7.18 -11.56 -23.27
C GLU A 11 -8.62 -11.01 -23.17
N THR A 12 -8.87 -10.08 -22.24
CA THR A 12 -10.19 -9.55 -21.93
C THR A 12 -10.38 -8.18 -22.60
N GLU A 13 -11.36 -8.05 -23.50
CA GLU A 13 -11.80 -6.75 -24.02
C GLU A 13 -12.80 -6.12 -23.05
N LEU A 14 -12.54 -4.88 -22.66
CA LEU A 14 -13.39 -4.09 -21.77
C LEU A 14 -13.57 -2.67 -22.29
N GLU A 15 -14.70 -2.08 -21.92
CA GLU A 15 -15.07 -0.71 -22.23
C GLU A 15 -15.23 0.07 -20.92
N VAL A 16 -14.29 0.97 -20.66
CA VAL A 16 -14.15 1.66 -19.37
C VAL A 16 -13.99 3.15 -19.57
N ASP A 17 -14.21 3.94 -18.51
CA ASP A 17 -14.05 5.39 -18.59
C ASP A 17 -12.58 5.75 -18.88
N GLY A 18 -12.35 6.61 -19.88
CA GLY A 18 -11.00 7.04 -20.27
C GLY A 18 -10.20 7.72 -19.15
N SER A 19 -10.85 8.26 -18.12
CA SER A 19 -10.20 8.87 -16.94
C SER A 19 -9.69 7.84 -15.92
N MET A 20 -10.15 6.59 -16.02
CA MET A 20 -9.73 5.50 -15.14
C MET A 20 -8.23 5.21 -15.35
N THR A 21 -7.54 4.91 -14.25
CA THR A 21 -6.16 4.45 -14.31
C THR A 21 -6.08 3.01 -14.82
N LEU A 22 -4.95 2.61 -15.39
CA LEU A 22 -4.81 1.23 -15.87
C LEU A 22 -4.94 0.21 -14.74
N ILE A 23 -4.54 0.54 -13.50
CA ILE A 23 -4.69 -0.37 -12.36
C ILE A 23 -6.16 -0.65 -12.06
N GLN A 24 -7.01 0.38 -12.04
CA GLN A 24 -8.45 0.25 -11.84
C GLN A 24 -9.11 -0.50 -13.02
N ALA A 25 -8.68 -0.23 -14.25
CA ALA A 25 -9.19 -0.96 -15.41
C ALA A 25 -8.81 -2.46 -15.35
N CYS A 26 -7.63 -2.79 -14.82
CA CYS A 26 -7.25 -4.19 -14.57
C CYS A 26 -8.09 -4.82 -13.46
N GLU A 27 -8.41 -4.08 -12.40
CA GLU A 27 -9.31 -4.54 -11.33
C GLU A 27 -10.73 -4.83 -11.86
N GLU A 28 -11.26 -4.01 -12.77
CA GLU A 28 -12.52 -4.31 -13.47
C GLU A 28 -12.44 -5.57 -14.35
N ALA A 29 -11.26 -5.88 -14.88
CA ALA A 29 -10.99 -7.12 -15.60
C ALA A 29 -10.78 -8.33 -14.65
N GLY A 30 -10.84 -8.14 -13.34
CA GLY A 30 -10.58 -9.17 -12.33
C GLY A 30 -9.09 -9.49 -12.14
N ILE A 31 -8.20 -8.60 -12.58
CA ILE A 31 -6.74 -8.77 -12.50
C ILE A 31 -6.16 -7.81 -11.46
N GLU A 32 -5.67 -8.37 -10.35
CA GLU A 32 -5.01 -7.59 -9.31
C GLU A 32 -3.54 -7.32 -9.66
N ILE A 33 -3.16 -6.05 -9.69
CA ILE A 33 -1.77 -5.62 -9.94
C ILE A 33 -1.09 -5.36 -8.59
N PRO A 34 0.14 -5.89 -8.36
CA PRO A 34 0.86 -5.64 -7.12
C PRO A 34 1.19 -4.16 -6.94
N ARG A 35 0.97 -3.66 -5.72
CA ARG A 35 1.03 -2.23 -5.38
C ARG A 35 1.61 -2.01 -3.98
N PHE A 36 2.44 -0.96 -3.83
CA PHE A 36 2.96 -0.52 -2.52
C PHE A 36 2.66 0.94 -2.19
N CYS A 37 2.73 1.86 -3.15
CA CYS A 37 2.41 3.27 -2.88
C CYS A 37 0.96 3.60 -3.26
N TYR A 38 0.40 2.93 -4.27
CA TYR A 38 -0.97 3.17 -4.68
C TYR A 38 -1.94 2.75 -3.56
N HIS A 39 -2.94 3.58 -3.33
CA HIS A 39 -4.06 3.34 -2.42
C HIS A 39 -5.27 4.05 -3.04
N GLU A 40 -6.43 3.38 -3.09
CA GLU A 40 -7.60 3.86 -3.84
C GLU A 40 -8.16 5.19 -3.30
N ARG A 41 -8.01 5.40 -1.99
CA ARG A 41 -8.47 6.59 -1.26
C ARG A 41 -7.41 7.70 -1.09
N LEU A 42 -6.21 7.55 -1.67
CA LEU A 42 -5.13 8.55 -1.58
C LEU A 42 -4.71 9.05 -2.96
N SER A 43 -4.08 10.22 -3.01
CA SER A 43 -3.53 10.75 -4.26
C SER A 43 -2.50 9.80 -4.91
N ILE A 44 -2.36 9.82 -6.23
CA ILE A 44 -1.42 8.94 -6.93
C ILE A 44 0.02 9.46 -6.77
N ALA A 45 0.92 8.62 -6.24
CA ALA A 45 2.34 8.96 -6.09
C ALA A 45 3.24 8.45 -7.24
N GLY A 46 3.29 7.12 -7.45
CA GLY A 46 4.14 6.49 -8.46
C GLY A 46 5.60 6.24 -8.04
N ASN A 47 5.91 6.28 -6.74
CA ASN A 47 7.27 6.16 -6.22
C ASN A 47 7.84 4.73 -6.25
N CYS A 48 7.00 3.71 -6.01
CA CYS A 48 7.46 2.33 -5.82
C CYS A 48 7.67 1.51 -7.11
N ARG A 49 6.98 1.87 -8.20
CA ARG A 49 7.03 1.15 -9.49
C ARG A 49 6.66 -0.35 -9.46
N MET A 50 6.01 -0.87 -8.42
CA MET A 50 5.61 -2.29 -8.39
C MET A 50 4.50 -2.62 -9.40
N CYS A 51 3.67 -1.62 -9.73
CA CYS A 51 2.49 -1.75 -10.58
C CYS A 51 2.79 -1.70 -12.08
N LEU A 52 4.02 -2.02 -12.50
CA LEU A 52 4.44 -1.94 -13.89
C LEU A 52 3.66 -2.93 -14.78
N VAL A 53 3.23 -2.46 -15.95
CA VAL A 53 2.54 -3.23 -17.01
C VAL A 53 3.16 -2.93 -18.38
N GLU A 54 2.98 -3.83 -19.35
CA GLU A 54 3.44 -3.64 -20.72
C GLU A 54 2.29 -3.14 -21.59
N ILE A 55 2.55 -2.17 -22.46
CA ILE A 55 1.59 -1.67 -23.45
C ILE A 55 2.11 -2.08 -24.83
N VAL A 56 1.35 -2.90 -25.54
CA VAL A 56 1.74 -3.40 -26.87
C VAL A 56 1.76 -2.26 -27.87
N GLY A 57 2.87 -2.10 -28.59
CA GLY A 57 3.08 -0.95 -29.50
C GLY A 57 3.40 0.37 -28.77
N GLY A 58 3.49 0.34 -27.44
CA GLY A 58 3.95 1.46 -26.63
C GLY A 58 5.48 1.62 -26.68
N PRO A 59 6.02 2.59 -25.91
CA PRO A 59 7.45 2.73 -25.71
C PRO A 59 8.10 1.41 -25.22
N PRO A 60 9.38 1.16 -25.52
CA PRO A 60 10.09 -0.07 -25.12
C PRO A 60 10.46 -0.06 -23.62
N LYS A 61 9.50 0.28 -22.76
CA LYS A 61 9.60 0.31 -21.31
C LYS A 61 8.22 0.04 -20.70
N PRO A 62 8.15 -0.66 -19.55
CA PRO A 62 6.88 -0.84 -18.87
C PRO A 62 6.35 0.51 -18.33
N ALA A 63 5.04 0.63 -18.26
CA ALA A 63 4.32 1.79 -17.77
C ALA A 63 3.78 1.56 -16.36
N ALA A 64 3.73 2.61 -15.54
CA ALA A 64 3.15 2.51 -14.20
C ALA A 64 1.63 2.58 -14.29
N SER A 65 0.96 1.45 -14.03
CA SER A 65 -0.50 1.34 -14.18
C SER A 65 -1.28 2.23 -13.23
N CYS A 66 -0.71 2.57 -12.07
CA CYS A 66 -1.37 3.41 -11.07
C CYS A 66 -1.50 4.89 -11.46
N ALA A 67 -0.76 5.36 -12.47
CA ALA A 67 -0.73 6.76 -12.87
C ALA A 67 -1.14 6.97 -14.33
N MET A 68 -0.85 6.01 -15.20
CA MET A 68 -1.28 6.07 -16.59
C MET A 68 -2.79 5.83 -16.68
N GLN A 69 -3.48 6.65 -17.47
CA GLN A 69 -4.92 6.54 -17.68
C GLN A 69 -5.22 5.81 -18.98
N VAL A 70 -6.42 5.24 -19.09
CA VAL A 70 -6.88 4.57 -20.31
C VAL A 70 -6.88 5.53 -21.50
N ARG A 71 -7.22 6.81 -21.29
CA ARG A 71 -7.18 7.84 -22.34
C ARG A 71 -5.78 8.14 -22.88
N ASP A 72 -4.73 7.84 -22.11
CA ASP A 72 -3.35 8.08 -22.51
C ASP A 72 -2.84 6.99 -23.46
N LEU A 73 -3.56 5.87 -23.56
CA LEU A 73 -3.23 4.78 -24.48
C LEU A 73 -3.51 5.21 -25.92
N ARG A 74 -2.51 5.00 -26.78
CA ARG A 74 -2.66 5.21 -28.22
C ARG A 74 -3.27 3.96 -28.86
N PRO A 75 -4.31 4.10 -29.70
CA PRO A 75 -4.80 3.01 -30.53
C PRO A 75 -3.69 2.48 -31.45
N GLY A 76 -3.86 1.25 -31.90
CA GLY A 76 -2.97 0.65 -32.90
C GLY A 76 -3.00 1.40 -34.25
N PRO A 77 -2.04 1.10 -35.15
CA PRO A 77 -1.94 1.77 -36.46
C PRO A 77 -3.22 1.73 -37.31
N GLU A 78 -4.04 0.69 -37.13
CA GLU A 78 -5.31 0.46 -37.84
C GLU A 78 -6.54 0.81 -36.98
N GLY A 79 -6.36 1.57 -35.88
CA GLY A 79 -7.45 1.93 -34.96
C GLY A 79 -7.85 0.81 -33.99
N GLN A 80 -7.05 -0.24 -33.90
CA GLN A 80 -7.28 -1.35 -32.97
C GLN A 80 -7.20 -0.86 -31.51
N PRO A 81 -8.00 -1.43 -30.59
CA PRO A 81 -7.91 -1.11 -29.17
C PRO A 81 -6.48 -1.34 -28.63
N PRO A 82 -5.98 -0.46 -27.75
CA PRO A 82 -4.69 -0.68 -27.10
C PRO A 82 -4.72 -1.95 -26.25
N VAL A 83 -3.62 -2.70 -26.26
CA VAL A 83 -3.47 -3.94 -25.50
C VAL A 83 -2.50 -3.72 -24.34
N VAL A 84 -2.95 -4.00 -23.13
CA VAL A 84 -2.16 -3.99 -21.89
C VAL A 84 -1.88 -5.43 -21.50
N LYS A 85 -0.62 -5.78 -21.29
CA LYS A 85 -0.21 -7.09 -20.79
C LYS A 85 0.26 -6.99 -19.35
N THR A 86 -0.28 -7.82 -18.47
CA THR A 86 0.04 -7.80 -17.04
C THR A 86 1.02 -8.92 -16.64
N SER A 87 1.20 -9.92 -17.49
CA SER A 87 1.96 -11.15 -17.20
C SER A 87 3.10 -11.43 -18.19
N SER A 88 3.48 -10.45 -19.03
CA SER A 88 4.53 -10.63 -20.02
C SER A 88 5.92 -10.84 -19.39
N PRO A 89 6.90 -11.40 -20.13
CA PRO A 89 8.27 -11.52 -19.64
C PRO A 89 8.90 -10.17 -19.24
N MET A 90 8.51 -9.08 -19.91
CA MET A 90 8.96 -7.73 -19.55
C MET A 90 8.40 -7.30 -18.19
N VAL A 91 7.11 -7.52 -17.95
CA VAL A 91 6.45 -7.16 -16.68
C VAL A 91 6.99 -7.99 -15.54
N LYS A 92 7.11 -9.30 -15.73
CA LYS A 92 7.66 -10.20 -14.71
C LYS A 92 9.06 -9.76 -14.29
N LYS A 93 9.96 -9.53 -15.26
CA LYS A 93 11.32 -9.04 -14.99
C LYS A 93 11.34 -7.67 -14.30
N ALA A 94 10.40 -6.79 -14.65
CA ALA A 94 10.30 -5.48 -14.01
C ALA A 94 9.86 -5.58 -12.54
N ARG A 95 8.86 -6.42 -12.23
CA ARG A 95 8.39 -6.67 -10.87
C ARG A 95 9.46 -7.35 -10.00
N GLU A 96 10.13 -8.37 -10.54
CA GLU A 96 11.27 -9.02 -9.88
C GLU A 96 12.37 -8.01 -9.55
N GLY A 97 12.72 -7.12 -10.49
CA GLY A 97 13.72 -6.08 -10.27
C GLY A 97 13.31 -5.05 -9.22
N VAL A 98 12.05 -4.59 -9.24
CA VAL A 98 11.53 -3.68 -8.22
C VAL A 98 11.54 -4.34 -6.84
N MET A 99 11.09 -5.59 -6.74
CA MET A 99 11.10 -6.34 -5.50
C MET A 99 12.52 -6.51 -4.95
N GLU A 100 13.48 -6.82 -5.82
CA GLU A 100 14.88 -6.88 -5.44
C GLU A 100 15.36 -5.54 -4.86
N PHE A 101 15.09 -4.41 -5.51
CA PHE A 101 15.47 -3.09 -4.99
C PHE A 101 14.82 -2.76 -3.64
N LEU A 102 13.57 -3.17 -3.43
CA LEU A 102 12.90 -2.97 -2.14
C LEU A 102 13.55 -3.82 -1.04
N LEU A 103 13.97 -5.05 -1.35
CA LEU A 103 14.57 -5.98 -0.39
C LEU A 103 16.08 -5.76 -0.16
N ILE A 104 16.77 -5.02 -1.05
CA ILE A 104 18.21 -4.72 -0.93
C ILE A 104 18.52 -4.09 0.44
N ASN A 105 17.77 -3.07 0.82
CA ASN A 105 17.98 -2.31 2.05
C ASN A 105 16.95 -2.62 3.16
N HIS A 106 15.97 -3.49 2.91
CA HIS A 106 15.02 -3.92 3.93
C HIS A 106 15.70 -4.88 4.93
N PRO A 107 15.47 -4.73 6.25
CA PRO A 107 16.10 -5.55 7.27
C PRO A 107 15.50 -6.96 7.32
N LEU A 108 16.23 -7.91 7.89
CA LEU A 108 15.79 -9.30 8.05
C LEU A 108 14.96 -9.50 9.33
N ASP A 109 13.98 -8.60 9.52
CA ASP A 109 13.22 -8.49 10.77
C ASP A 109 11.93 -9.30 10.78
N CYS A 110 11.59 -10.02 9.69
CA CYS A 110 10.31 -10.72 9.57
C CYS A 110 9.90 -11.57 10.80
N PRO A 111 10.82 -12.26 11.51
CA PRO A 111 10.44 -13.02 12.71
C PRO A 111 9.96 -12.15 13.89
N ILE A 112 10.56 -10.97 14.05
CA ILE A 112 10.24 -10.04 15.14
C ILE A 112 9.19 -9.01 14.73
N CYS A 113 9.03 -8.75 13.43
CA CYS A 113 8.08 -7.80 12.88
C CYS A 113 6.63 -8.18 13.21
N ASP A 114 5.86 -7.23 13.76
CA ASP A 114 4.46 -7.45 14.12
C ASP A 114 3.53 -7.66 12.93
N GLN A 115 3.88 -7.08 11.78
CA GLN A 115 3.15 -7.27 10.54
C GLN A 115 3.56 -8.56 9.80
N GLY A 116 4.49 -9.34 10.35
CA GLY A 116 4.85 -10.64 9.78
C GLY A 116 3.63 -11.55 9.69
N GLY A 117 3.31 -12.01 8.47
CA GLY A 117 2.10 -12.78 8.16
C GLY A 117 0.92 -12.00 7.59
N GLU A 118 0.99 -10.67 7.56
CA GLU A 118 0.00 -9.80 6.89
C GLU A 118 0.69 -8.60 6.21
N CYS A 119 1.93 -8.81 5.77
CA CYS A 119 2.78 -7.78 5.18
C CYS A 119 2.71 -7.86 3.66
N ASP A 120 2.25 -6.78 3.00
CA ASP A 120 2.20 -6.68 1.53
C ASP A 120 3.56 -7.02 0.91
N LEU A 121 4.66 -6.56 1.53
CA LEU A 121 6.01 -6.80 1.01
C LEU A 121 6.38 -8.28 1.08
N GLN A 122 5.98 -8.97 2.14
CA GLN A 122 6.21 -10.41 2.28
C GLN A 122 5.42 -11.18 1.22
N ASP A 123 4.13 -10.90 1.10
CA ASP A 123 3.24 -11.64 0.21
C ASP A 123 3.58 -11.40 -1.26
N GLN A 124 3.85 -10.14 -1.62
CA GLN A 124 4.26 -9.79 -2.99
C GLN A 124 5.68 -10.27 -3.31
N ALA A 125 6.59 -10.36 -2.33
CA ALA A 125 7.91 -10.97 -2.55
C ALA A 125 7.77 -12.48 -2.83
N MET A 126 6.89 -13.17 -2.12
CA MET A 126 6.61 -14.58 -2.35
C MET A 126 5.93 -14.82 -3.71
N ALA A 127 5.04 -13.93 -4.14
CA ALA A 127 4.27 -14.08 -5.38
C ALA A 127 5.02 -13.61 -6.64
N TYR A 128 5.78 -12.52 -6.56
CA TYR A 128 6.36 -11.82 -7.71
C TYR A 128 7.89 -11.59 -7.61
N GLY A 129 8.50 -11.91 -6.48
CA GLY A 129 9.94 -11.76 -6.26
C GLY A 129 10.78 -12.93 -6.76
N VAL A 130 12.09 -12.81 -6.58
CA VAL A 130 13.07 -13.88 -6.80
C VAL A 130 13.40 -14.60 -5.49
N ASP A 131 13.79 -15.86 -5.58
CA ASP A 131 14.03 -16.77 -4.45
C ASP A 131 15.37 -16.56 -3.73
N PHE A 132 16.29 -15.77 -4.30
CA PHE A 132 17.58 -15.44 -3.68
C PHE A 132 17.95 -13.97 -3.80
N SER A 133 18.69 -13.46 -2.82
CA SER A 133 19.30 -12.12 -2.88
C SER A 133 20.70 -12.18 -3.50
N ARG A 134 21.01 -11.21 -4.36
CA ARG A 134 22.36 -10.99 -4.88
C ARG A 134 23.14 -9.96 -4.07
N PHE A 135 22.46 -9.19 -3.22
CA PHE A 135 23.04 -8.13 -2.42
C PHE A 135 23.79 -8.69 -1.21
N ARG A 136 25.07 -8.33 -1.08
CA ARG A 136 25.99 -8.81 -0.02
C ARG A 136 26.66 -7.68 0.75
N GLU A 137 26.25 -6.45 0.51
CA GLU A 137 26.83 -5.27 1.16
C GLU A 137 26.07 -4.95 2.46
N ALA A 138 26.58 -3.98 3.21
CA ALA A 138 25.92 -3.50 4.41
C ALA A 138 24.61 -2.80 4.02
N LYS A 139 23.51 -3.20 4.67
CA LYS A 139 22.21 -2.54 4.52
C LYS A 139 22.22 -1.22 5.28
N ARG A 140 21.49 -0.23 4.77
CA ARG A 140 21.22 0.99 5.55
C ARG A 140 20.39 0.66 6.80
N ALA A 141 20.55 1.47 7.82
CA ALA A 141 19.68 1.50 9.00
C ALA A 141 19.29 2.96 9.25
N SER A 142 18.06 3.15 9.72
CA SER A 142 17.52 4.46 10.08
C SER A 142 17.08 4.46 11.53
N ASP A 143 17.19 5.61 12.17
CA ASP A 143 16.73 5.81 13.54
C ASP A 143 15.19 5.76 13.61
N ASP A 144 14.68 5.21 14.70
CA ASP A 144 13.24 5.15 14.95
C ASP A 144 12.73 6.49 15.49
N LEU A 145 11.50 6.84 15.11
CA LEU A 145 10.87 8.12 15.41
C LEU A 145 9.89 7.97 16.57
N ASP A 146 9.82 8.96 17.44
CA ASP A 146 8.72 9.00 18.41
C ASP A 146 7.50 9.73 17.81
N LEU A 147 6.54 8.95 17.31
CA LEU A 147 5.26 9.47 16.80
C LEU A 147 4.17 9.55 17.89
N GLY A 148 4.53 9.30 19.16
CA GLY A 148 3.61 9.30 20.30
C GLY A 148 3.21 7.90 20.77
N PRO A 149 2.18 7.79 21.64
CA PRO A 149 1.91 6.56 22.38
C PRO A 149 1.13 5.48 21.61
N LEU A 150 0.61 5.79 20.41
CA LEU A 150 -0.25 4.87 19.65
C LEU A 150 0.49 4.10 18.55
N VAL A 151 1.44 4.75 17.90
CA VAL A 151 2.18 4.20 16.75
C VAL A 151 3.61 3.90 17.17
N GLU A 152 4.00 2.63 17.05
CA GLU A 152 5.37 2.17 17.18
C GLU A 152 6.04 2.26 15.80
N THR A 153 7.27 2.77 15.74
CA THR A 153 8.00 2.92 14.49
C THR A 153 9.24 2.05 14.44
N HIS A 154 9.47 1.43 13.29
CA HIS A 154 10.70 0.73 12.94
C HIS A 154 11.15 1.17 11.56
N MET A 155 11.78 2.34 11.47
CA MET A 155 11.95 3.08 10.22
C MET A 155 12.93 2.42 9.25
N THR A 156 13.82 1.57 9.76
CA THR A 156 14.66 0.71 8.92
C THR A 156 13.83 -0.21 8.00
N ARG A 157 12.61 -0.60 8.40
CA ARG A 157 11.69 -1.40 7.58
C ARG A 157 10.97 -0.59 6.50
N CYS A 158 10.98 0.74 6.58
CA CYS A 158 10.23 1.61 5.68
C CYS A 158 10.80 1.55 4.26
N ILE A 159 9.91 1.36 3.29
CA ILE A 159 10.23 1.35 1.85
C ILE A 159 10.00 2.70 1.16
N SER A 160 9.81 3.78 1.92
CA SER A 160 9.60 5.15 1.43
C SER A 160 8.47 5.27 0.38
N CYS A 161 7.37 4.52 0.57
CA CYS A 161 6.22 4.52 -0.33
C CYS A 161 5.32 5.77 -0.20
N THR A 162 5.59 6.60 0.81
CA THR A 162 4.87 7.85 1.15
C THR A 162 3.35 7.73 1.33
N ARG A 163 2.82 6.52 1.61
CA ARG A 163 1.38 6.34 1.95
C ARG A 163 0.99 7.10 3.21
N CYS A 164 1.76 6.92 4.30
CA CYS A 164 1.52 7.60 5.57
C CYS A 164 1.53 9.13 5.44
N VAL A 165 2.55 9.70 4.79
CA VAL A 165 2.68 11.16 4.59
C VAL A 165 1.48 11.73 3.82
N ARG A 166 1.03 11.04 2.76
CA ARG A 166 -0.16 11.46 2.00
C ARG A 166 -1.42 11.35 2.85
N PHE A 167 -1.61 10.25 3.56
CA PHE A 167 -2.77 10.10 4.43
C PHE A 167 -2.85 11.16 5.52
N THR A 168 -1.74 11.43 6.22
CA THR A 168 -1.74 12.44 7.28
C THR A 168 -2.08 13.81 6.72
N THR A 169 -1.55 14.16 5.54
CA THR A 169 -1.81 15.46 4.90
C THR A 169 -3.21 15.57 4.31
N GLU A 170 -3.66 14.56 3.57
CA GLU A 170 -4.88 14.60 2.74
C GLU A 170 -6.14 14.23 3.52
N VAL A 171 -6.05 13.22 4.40
CA VAL A 171 -7.21 12.65 5.11
C VAL A 171 -7.23 13.10 6.55
N ALA A 172 -6.13 12.94 7.29
CA ALA A 172 -6.06 13.31 8.70
C ALA A 172 -5.96 14.83 8.92
N GLY A 173 -5.68 15.60 7.86
CA GLY A 173 -5.52 17.06 7.91
C GLY A 173 -4.32 17.54 8.72
N ALA A 174 -3.36 16.67 9.01
CA ALA A 174 -2.17 16.92 9.81
C ALA A 174 -0.89 16.78 8.96
N SER A 175 -0.26 17.92 8.67
CA SER A 175 0.95 17.98 7.83
C SER A 175 2.25 17.78 8.62
N GLN A 176 2.22 16.99 9.69
CA GLN A 176 3.38 16.79 10.59
C GLN A 176 4.40 15.80 10.03
N MET A 177 4.00 14.86 9.17
CA MET A 177 4.90 13.91 8.53
C MET A 177 5.38 14.40 7.16
N GLY A 178 6.62 14.08 6.81
CA GLY A 178 7.20 14.40 5.51
C GLY A 178 8.30 13.42 5.12
N GLN A 179 8.85 13.62 3.92
CA GLN A 179 10.06 12.93 3.47
C GLN A 179 11.21 13.94 3.41
N THR A 180 12.29 13.66 4.14
CA THR A 180 13.52 14.45 4.14
C THR A 180 14.66 13.68 3.49
N GLY A 181 15.74 14.39 3.14
CA GLY A 181 16.88 13.79 2.46
C GLY A 181 16.63 13.53 0.97
N ARG A 182 17.53 12.78 0.32
CA ARG A 182 17.40 12.38 -1.08
C ARG A 182 18.08 11.04 -1.34
N GLY A 183 17.62 10.34 -2.37
CA GLY A 183 18.23 9.09 -2.79
C GLY A 183 18.08 8.02 -1.71
N GLU A 184 19.17 7.31 -1.42
CA GLU A 184 19.20 6.26 -0.40
C GLU A 184 19.07 6.81 1.03
N ASP A 185 19.53 8.04 1.28
CA ASP A 185 19.42 8.72 2.58
C ASP A 185 18.05 9.41 2.73
N SER A 186 17.04 8.98 1.96
CA SER A 186 15.69 9.52 2.11
C SER A 186 14.95 8.81 3.25
N GLU A 187 14.37 9.62 4.12
CA GLU A 187 13.73 9.18 5.35
C GLU A 187 12.36 9.82 5.46
N ILE A 188 11.37 9.02 5.88
CA ILE A 188 10.09 9.55 6.32
C ILE A 188 10.31 10.02 7.75
N THR A 189 9.96 11.26 8.08
CA THR A 189 10.20 11.85 9.40
C THR A 189 9.00 12.71 9.83
N SER A 190 8.94 13.08 11.11
CA SER A 190 8.06 14.14 11.60
C SER A 190 8.81 15.47 11.69
N TYR A 191 8.11 16.57 11.39
CA TYR A 191 8.68 17.90 11.47
C TYR A 191 9.12 18.18 12.91
N LEU A 192 10.39 18.52 13.10
CA LEU A 192 11.00 18.82 14.41
C LEU A 192 10.85 17.72 15.48
N GLY A 193 10.61 16.46 15.07
CA GLY A 193 10.38 15.37 16.02
C GLY A 193 9.07 15.50 16.79
N GLU A 194 8.09 16.23 16.24
CA GLU A 194 6.77 16.33 16.83
C GLU A 194 6.04 14.97 16.81
N THR A 195 5.25 14.74 17.86
CA THR A 195 4.31 13.62 17.91
C THR A 195 3.12 13.89 17.00
N LEU A 196 2.46 12.83 16.54
CA LEU A 196 1.24 13.01 15.75
C LEU A 196 0.10 13.53 16.64
N GLU A 197 -0.57 14.57 16.17
CA GLU A 197 -1.75 15.18 16.80
C GLU A 197 -2.95 15.08 15.85
N SER A 198 -3.52 13.86 15.73
CA SER A 198 -4.79 13.66 15.03
C SER A 198 -5.59 12.52 15.66
N ASN A 199 -6.92 12.58 15.54
CA ASN A 199 -7.84 11.52 16.01
C ASN A 199 -7.99 10.36 15.02
N LEU A 200 -7.29 10.41 13.88
CA LEU A 200 -7.29 9.39 12.83
C LEU A 200 -5.87 8.84 12.57
N GLN A 201 -4.90 9.13 13.42
CA GLN A 201 -3.49 8.85 13.12
C GLN A 201 -3.16 7.37 13.15
N GLY A 202 -3.86 6.57 13.95
CA GLY A 202 -3.67 5.13 14.03
C GLY A 202 -4.01 4.39 12.74
N ASN A 203 -4.74 5.00 11.80
CA ASN A 203 -4.98 4.41 10.48
C ASN A 203 -3.72 4.33 9.62
N ILE A 204 -2.65 5.06 9.95
CA ILE A 204 -1.36 4.91 9.24
C ILE A 204 -0.74 3.52 9.42
N ILE A 205 -1.14 2.80 10.47
CA ILE A 205 -0.71 1.43 10.75
C ILE A 205 -1.27 0.50 9.66
N ASP A 206 -2.57 0.61 9.38
CA ASP A 206 -3.23 -0.22 8.36
C ASP A 206 -2.76 0.12 6.96
N LEU A 207 -2.45 1.40 6.72
CA LEU A 207 -1.94 1.88 5.44
C LEU A 207 -0.52 1.45 5.13
N CYS A 208 0.27 1.13 6.16
CA CYS A 208 1.67 0.80 5.98
C CYS A 208 1.77 -0.58 5.32
N PRO A 209 2.34 -0.68 4.10
CA PRO A 209 2.50 -1.98 3.43
C PRO A 209 3.56 -2.88 4.08
N VAL A 210 4.25 -2.37 5.10
CA VAL A 210 5.40 -2.99 5.78
C VAL A 210 5.29 -2.66 7.26
N GLY A 211 5.90 -3.49 8.13
CA GLY A 211 5.85 -3.28 9.58
C GLY A 211 6.76 -2.17 10.11
N ALA A 212 6.83 -1.05 9.38
CA ALA A 212 7.54 0.16 9.79
C ALA A 212 6.68 1.04 10.70
N LEU A 213 5.36 1.03 10.53
CA LEU A 213 4.40 1.72 11.41
C LEU A 213 3.45 0.65 11.96
N THR A 214 3.54 0.37 13.25
CA THR A 214 2.77 -0.69 13.90
C THR A 214 2.04 -0.13 15.13
N SER A 215 1.10 -0.89 15.68
CA SER A 215 0.38 -0.47 16.88
C SER A 215 1.23 -0.70 18.12
N LYS A 216 1.57 0.38 18.85
CA LYS A 216 2.31 0.30 20.12
C LYS A 216 1.51 -0.47 21.19
N PRO A 217 0.18 -0.26 21.37
CA PRO A 217 -0.62 -1.07 22.31
C PRO A 217 -0.71 -2.56 21.98
N TYR A 218 -0.72 -2.94 20.70
CA TYR A 218 -0.82 -4.33 20.26
C TYR A 218 0.53 -5.04 20.15
N SER A 219 1.64 -4.31 20.30
CA SER A 219 2.97 -4.77 19.91
C SER A 219 3.35 -6.10 20.59
N PHE A 220 3.78 -7.06 19.77
CA PHE A 220 4.21 -8.40 20.17
C PHE A 220 3.19 -9.26 20.96
N THR A 221 1.91 -8.88 20.99
CA THR A 221 0.90 -9.61 21.79
C THR A 221 0.33 -10.85 21.08
N ALA A 222 0.19 -10.82 19.76
CA ALA A 222 -0.31 -11.93 18.95
C ALA A 222 0.22 -11.88 17.50
N ARG A 223 -0.06 -12.94 16.74
CA ARG A 223 0.23 -13.00 15.29
C ARG A 223 -1.06 -13.09 14.47
N PRO A 224 -1.10 -12.54 13.25
CA PRO A 224 -2.34 -12.42 12.46
C PRO A 224 -3.05 -13.75 12.21
N TRP A 225 -2.30 -14.84 12.04
CA TRP A 225 -2.85 -16.19 11.78
C TRP A 225 -3.44 -16.87 13.04
N GLU A 226 -3.21 -16.33 14.23
CA GLU A 226 -3.77 -16.85 15.48
C GLU A 226 -5.14 -16.25 15.82
N LEU A 227 -5.54 -15.19 15.12
CA LEU A 227 -6.68 -14.36 15.47
C LEU A 227 -7.97 -14.86 14.81
N THR A 228 -9.02 -14.96 15.62
CA THR A 228 -10.39 -15.15 15.12
C THR A 228 -10.99 -13.79 14.81
N LYS A 229 -11.41 -13.62 13.55
CA LYS A 229 -11.92 -12.36 12.99
C LYS A 229 -13.44 -12.32 13.11
N THR A 230 -13.96 -11.36 13.86
CA THR A 230 -15.41 -11.15 14.00
C THR A 230 -15.80 -9.78 13.46
N GLU A 231 -16.66 -9.74 12.44
CA GLU A 231 -17.18 -8.49 11.90
C GLU A 231 -18.29 -7.93 12.80
N THR A 232 -18.18 -6.65 13.15
CA THR A 232 -19.12 -5.96 14.04
C THR A 232 -19.15 -4.45 13.75
N ILE A 233 -19.82 -3.68 14.60
CA ILE A 233 -20.01 -2.23 14.45
C ILE A 233 -19.48 -1.53 15.69
N ASP A 234 -18.82 -0.40 15.50
CA ASP A 234 -18.33 0.44 16.58
C ASP A 234 -19.47 1.20 17.26
N VAL A 235 -19.32 1.41 18.57
CA VAL A 235 -20.27 2.13 19.44
C VAL A 235 -19.58 3.23 20.27
N MET A 236 -18.30 3.53 19.99
CA MET A 236 -17.54 4.58 20.72
C MET A 236 -18.00 6.00 20.38
N ASP A 237 -18.64 6.18 19.23
CA ASP A 237 -19.27 7.42 18.81
C ASP A 237 -20.57 7.17 18.03
N ALA A 238 -21.21 8.24 17.57
CA ALA A 238 -22.48 8.17 16.84
C ALA A 238 -22.31 7.89 15.34
N LEU A 239 -21.09 7.65 14.85
CA LEU A 239 -20.83 7.37 13.42
C LEU A 239 -21.18 5.91 13.08
N GLY A 240 -20.99 4.99 14.02
CA GLY A 240 -21.30 3.57 13.83
C GLY A 240 -20.41 2.91 12.77
N CYS A 241 -19.10 3.15 12.85
CA CYS A 241 -18.13 2.63 11.89
C CYS A 241 -18.15 1.10 11.82
N ASN A 242 -17.98 0.56 10.62
CA ASN A 242 -17.83 -0.88 10.44
C ASN A 242 -16.43 -1.31 10.88
N ILE A 243 -16.36 -2.28 11.78
CA ILE A 243 -15.10 -2.76 12.36
C ILE A 243 -15.00 -4.29 12.32
N ARG A 244 -13.77 -4.76 12.45
CA ARG A 244 -13.41 -6.15 12.65
C ARG A 244 -12.67 -6.27 13.97
N VAL A 245 -13.22 -7.05 14.89
CA VAL A 245 -12.60 -7.34 16.18
C VAL A 245 -11.84 -8.65 16.05
N ASP A 246 -10.52 -8.56 16.19
CA ASP A 246 -9.62 -9.70 16.12
C ASP A 246 -9.34 -10.21 17.56
N THR A 247 -9.72 -11.45 17.83
CA THR A 247 -9.68 -12.06 19.17
C THR A 247 -8.73 -13.25 19.23
N LYS A 248 -8.11 -13.48 20.39
CA LYS A 248 -7.32 -14.69 20.68
C LYS A 248 -7.91 -15.36 21.91
N GLY A 249 -8.59 -16.48 21.70
CA GLY A 249 -9.32 -17.16 22.77
C GLY A 249 -10.48 -16.31 23.29
N ARG A 250 -10.33 -15.73 24.47
CA ARG A 250 -11.38 -14.92 25.15
C ARG A 250 -11.06 -13.42 25.19
N GLU A 251 -9.87 -13.03 24.75
CA GLU A 251 -9.40 -11.65 24.84
C GLU A 251 -9.46 -10.99 23.45
N VAL A 252 -9.87 -9.73 23.43
CA VAL A 252 -9.80 -8.87 22.24
C VAL A 252 -8.37 -8.37 22.13
N MET A 253 -7.72 -8.65 21.01
CA MET A 253 -6.32 -8.28 20.82
C MET A 253 -6.19 -6.95 20.07
N ARG A 254 -6.99 -6.74 19.03
CA ARG A 254 -7.01 -5.50 18.25
C ARG A 254 -8.34 -5.28 17.54
N ILE A 255 -8.56 -4.04 17.13
CA ILE A 255 -9.72 -3.59 16.37
C ILE A 255 -9.24 -2.98 15.06
N MET A 256 -9.76 -3.49 13.94
CA MET A 256 -9.42 -3.07 12.59
C MET A 256 -10.66 -2.46 11.90
N PRO A 257 -10.50 -1.52 10.97
CA PRO A 257 -11.61 -1.04 10.16
C PRO A 257 -12.09 -2.14 9.20
N ARG A 258 -13.37 -2.08 8.83
CA ARG A 258 -13.94 -2.83 7.71
C ARG A 258 -14.44 -1.84 6.67
N ASN A 259 -14.17 -2.14 5.40
CA ASN A 259 -14.53 -1.24 4.31
C ASN A 259 -16.06 -1.04 4.24
N HIS A 260 -16.51 0.21 4.26
CA HIS A 260 -17.87 0.60 3.89
C HIS A 260 -17.94 2.05 3.37
N ASP A 261 -17.98 2.17 2.05
CA ASP A 261 -18.05 3.44 1.30
C ASP A 261 -19.14 4.42 1.74
N GLY A 262 -20.24 3.95 2.34
CA GLY A 262 -21.32 4.81 2.82
C GLY A 262 -21.15 5.37 4.25
N ILE A 263 -20.14 4.93 5.01
CA ILE A 263 -19.97 5.31 6.43
C ILE A 263 -18.53 5.76 6.69
N ASN A 264 -17.61 4.81 6.74
CA ASN A 264 -16.26 5.04 7.23
C ASN A 264 -15.19 4.84 6.16
N GLU A 265 -15.58 4.51 4.92
CA GLU A 265 -14.67 4.05 3.87
C GLU A 265 -13.80 2.94 4.45
N GLU A 266 -12.53 3.21 4.77
CA GLU A 266 -11.61 2.24 5.37
C GLU A 266 -10.98 2.74 6.67
N TRP A 267 -11.49 3.84 7.24
CA TRP A 267 -10.89 4.53 8.39
C TRP A 267 -11.71 4.34 9.65
N ILE A 268 -11.06 4.37 10.81
CA ILE A 268 -11.72 4.46 12.11
C ILE A 268 -11.01 5.47 13.01
N SER A 269 -11.72 6.01 14.00
CA SER A 269 -11.11 6.90 14.98
C SER A 269 -10.12 6.15 15.86
N ASP A 270 -9.13 6.86 16.39
CA ASP A 270 -8.17 6.29 17.35
C ASP A 270 -8.85 5.84 18.64
N LYS A 271 -9.96 6.48 19.01
CA LYS A 271 -10.80 6.04 20.12
C LYS A 271 -11.40 4.66 19.86
N SER A 272 -11.92 4.43 18.66
CA SER A 272 -12.49 3.13 18.26
C SER A 272 -11.41 2.05 18.18
N ARG A 273 -10.20 2.42 17.74
CA ARG A 273 -9.09 1.51 17.53
C ARG A 273 -8.44 1.01 18.83
N PHE A 274 -8.32 1.89 19.84
CA PHE A 274 -7.51 1.65 21.05
C PHE A 274 -8.31 1.73 22.36
N VAL A 275 -9.60 1.44 22.33
CA VAL A 275 -10.47 1.42 23.52
C VAL A 275 -9.99 0.46 24.62
#